data_AF-C5NNT3-F1
#
_entry.id   AF-C5NNT3-F1
#
_cell.length_a   1.000
_cell.length_b   1.000
_cell.length_c   1.000
_cell.angle_alpha   90.00
_cell.angle_beta   90.00
_cell.angle_gamma   90.00
#
_symmetry.space_group_name_H-M   'P 1'
#
loop_
_entity.id
_entity.type
_entity.pdbx_description
1 polymer ?
#
loop_
_entity_poly.entity_id
_entity_poly.type
_entity_poly.pdbx_seq_one_letter_code
_entity_poly.pdbx_strand_id
1 'polypeptide(L)'
;MSSAIQLMKQTKFKDVPPTAIDIFKDTHCSSKSGFNENTKDAIAQMEAYVAQPTEEGTDPKTPVEAVAHVLPKSTFLRNVGMQSTEMKKNAKAASMNDRVRELESELHAEKMGLARMQLQIADLQKQLEDQKEAARKNEEEIKKLRQQGSEIQSFLRSFFGSKFASSDAQQ
;
A
#
# COMPACT_ATOMS: atom_id res chain seq x y z
N MET A 1 29.08 33.07 -24.57
CA MET A 1 27.93 32.99 -25.50
C MET A 1 26.58 33.31 -24.87
N SER A 2 26.38 33.14 -23.55
CA SER A 2 25.09 33.42 -22.88
C SER A 2 24.71 34.92 -22.83
N SER A 3 25.68 35.83 -22.73
CA SER A 3 25.41 37.27 -22.56
C SER A 3 24.88 38.00 -23.82
N ALA A 4 25.20 37.53 -25.03
CA ALA A 4 24.76 38.16 -26.28
C ALA A 4 23.29 37.84 -26.61
N ILE A 5 22.84 36.63 -26.26
CA ILE A 5 21.45 36.19 -26.42
C ILE A 5 20.52 36.97 -25.47
N GLN A 6 20.99 37.28 -24.25
CA GLN A 6 20.25 38.10 -23.29
C GLN A 6 20.04 39.55 -23.81
N LEU A 7 21.07 40.14 -24.42
CA LEU A 7 21.06 41.53 -24.90
C LEU A 7 20.14 41.73 -26.12
N MET A 8 20.11 40.76 -27.05
CA MET A 8 19.21 40.81 -28.22
C MET A 8 17.73 40.62 -27.86
N LYS A 9 17.43 39.97 -26.74
CA LYS A 9 16.05 39.72 -26.28
C LYS A 9 15.40 40.99 -25.70
N GLN A 10 16.17 41.89 -25.09
CA GLN A 10 15.62 43.12 -24.50
C GLN A 10 15.25 44.21 -25.52
N THR A 11 15.73 44.14 -26.77
CA THR A 11 15.48 45.21 -27.76
C THR A 11 14.15 45.05 -28.52
N LYS A 12 13.51 43.87 -28.47
CA LYS A 12 12.27 43.56 -29.20
C LYS A 12 10.98 43.66 -28.38
N PHE A 13 11.05 43.50 -27.06
CA PHE A 13 9.89 43.54 -26.16
C PHE A 13 9.97 44.78 -25.28
N LYS A 14 9.46 45.90 -25.78
CA LYS A 14 9.73 47.21 -25.18
C LYS A 14 8.89 47.55 -23.95
N ASP A 15 7.75 46.89 -23.70
CA ASP A 15 6.86 47.25 -22.58
C ASP A 15 6.23 46.08 -21.78
N VAL A 16 6.32 44.82 -22.25
CA VAL A 16 5.80 43.64 -21.53
C VAL A 16 6.85 42.52 -21.54
N PRO A 17 7.20 41.93 -20.38
CA PRO A 17 8.09 40.78 -20.33
C PRO A 17 7.52 39.61 -21.17
N PRO A 18 8.31 38.99 -22.06
CA PRO A 18 7.81 37.93 -22.94
C PRO A 18 7.40 36.70 -22.12
N THR A 19 6.23 36.13 -22.42
CA THR A 19 5.75 34.89 -21.80
C THR A 19 6.54 33.68 -22.30
N ALA A 20 6.41 32.53 -21.62
CA ALA A 20 7.01 31.28 -22.08
C ALA A 20 6.58 30.91 -23.51
N ILE A 21 5.31 31.20 -23.86
CA ILE A 21 4.76 30.96 -25.20
C ILE A 21 5.35 31.96 -26.21
N ASP A 22 5.55 33.23 -25.84
CA ASP A 22 6.19 34.22 -26.73
C ASP A 22 7.63 33.85 -27.05
N ILE A 23 8.39 33.38 -26.04
CA ILE A 23 9.75 32.90 -26.23
C ILE A 23 9.74 31.61 -27.07
N PHE A 24 8.75 30.73 -26.88
CA PHE A 24 8.61 29.52 -27.69
C PHE A 24 8.37 29.86 -29.17
N LYS A 25 7.47 30.80 -29.45
CA LYS A 25 7.22 31.34 -30.80
C LYS A 25 8.47 31.97 -31.39
N ASP A 26 9.16 32.88 -30.68
CA ASP A 26 10.35 33.54 -31.20
C ASP A 26 11.48 32.53 -31.53
N THR A 27 11.65 31.50 -30.70
CA THR A 27 12.70 30.47 -30.90
C THR A 27 12.42 29.47 -32.01
N HIS A 28 11.16 29.27 -32.38
CA HIS A 28 10.75 28.30 -33.41
C HIS A 28 10.24 28.96 -34.70
N CYS A 29 10.32 30.29 -34.80
CA CYS A 29 10.02 31.02 -36.02
C CYS A 29 11.25 31.10 -36.92
N SER A 30 11.22 30.39 -38.06
CA SER A 30 12.26 30.50 -39.09
C SER A 30 12.03 31.74 -39.95
N SER A 31 13.09 32.53 -40.22
CA SER A 31 12.99 33.69 -41.12
C SER A 31 12.67 33.32 -42.57
N LYS A 32 12.90 32.06 -42.98
CA LYS A 32 12.68 31.58 -44.35
C LYS A 32 11.31 30.94 -44.56
N SER A 33 10.78 30.28 -43.54
CA SER A 33 9.61 29.40 -43.66
C SER A 33 8.54 29.63 -42.59
N GLY A 34 8.75 30.57 -41.67
CA GLY A 34 7.88 30.76 -40.51
C GLY A 34 7.86 29.52 -39.60
N PHE A 35 6.69 29.23 -39.02
CA PHE A 35 6.47 28.06 -38.17
C PHE A 35 6.24 26.79 -38.99
N ASN A 36 6.91 25.70 -38.62
CA ASN A 36 6.56 24.37 -39.14
C ASN A 36 5.25 23.86 -38.52
N GLU A 37 4.68 22.82 -39.11
CA GLU A 37 3.34 22.34 -38.72
C GLU A 37 3.29 21.83 -37.26
N ASN A 38 4.31 21.08 -36.83
CA ASN A 38 4.42 20.63 -35.45
C ASN A 38 4.49 21.79 -34.45
N THR A 39 5.12 22.90 -34.84
CA THR A 39 5.23 24.10 -34.01
C THR A 39 3.90 24.83 -33.93
N LYS A 40 3.15 24.92 -35.04
CA LYS A 40 1.81 25.52 -35.04
C LYS A 40 0.85 24.73 -34.15
N ASP A 41 0.87 23.40 -34.25
CA ASP A 41 0.06 22.52 -33.41
C ASP A 41 0.43 22.68 -31.92
N ALA A 42 1.72 22.67 -31.60
CA ALA A 42 2.18 22.92 -30.24
C ALA A 42 1.75 24.29 -29.70
N ILE A 43 1.84 25.36 -30.50
CA ILE A 43 1.37 26.70 -30.13
C ILE A 43 -0.14 26.68 -29.85
N ALA A 44 -0.94 26.09 -30.74
CA ALA A 44 -2.39 26.02 -30.58
C ALA A 44 -2.78 25.25 -29.31
N GLN A 45 -2.10 24.14 -29.00
CA GLN A 45 -2.34 23.39 -27.76
C GLN A 45 -1.96 24.20 -26.51
N MET A 46 -0.86 24.95 -26.54
CA MET A 46 -0.47 25.82 -25.43
C MET A 46 -1.49 26.93 -25.19
N GLU A 47 -1.94 27.60 -26.26
CA GLU A 47 -2.96 28.66 -26.18
C GLU A 47 -4.30 28.12 -25.69
N ALA A 48 -4.72 26.94 -26.19
CA ALA A 48 -5.94 26.28 -25.74
C ALA A 48 -5.86 25.89 -24.26
N TYR A 49 -4.71 25.43 -23.78
CA TYR A 49 -4.51 25.09 -22.37
C TYR A 49 -4.67 26.31 -21.46
N VAL A 50 -4.10 27.46 -21.83
CA VAL A 50 -4.26 28.72 -21.07
C VAL A 50 -5.69 29.26 -21.15
N ALA A 51 -6.37 29.08 -22.27
CA ALA A 51 -7.75 29.53 -22.48
C ALA A 51 -8.81 28.67 -21.77
N GLN A 52 -8.43 27.51 -21.20
CA GLN A 52 -9.38 26.67 -20.48
C GLN A 52 -9.90 27.40 -19.22
N PRO A 53 -11.22 27.36 -18.95
CA PRO A 53 -11.77 27.92 -17.73
C PRO A 53 -11.05 27.38 -16.50
N THR A 54 -10.78 28.26 -15.55
CA THR A 54 -10.20 27.89 -14.27
C THR A 54 -11.30 27.30 -13.39
N GLU A 55 -11.06 26.13 -12.80
CA GLU A 55 -12.03 25.52 -11.86
C GLU A 55 -12.06 26.35 -10.56
N GLU A 56 -13.26 26.57 -10.01
CA GLU A 56 -13.44 27.38 -8.79
C GLU A 56 -12.51 26.89 -7.67
N GLY A 57 -11.58 27.77 -7.24
CA GLY A 57 -10.62 27.49 -6.18
C GLY A 57 -9.21 27.08 -6.66
N THR A 58 -8.95 27.03 -7.97
CA THR A 58 -7.61 26.81 -8.53
C THR A 58 -7.01 28.08 -9.12
N ASP A 59 -5.69 28.19 -9.15
CA ASP A 59 -5.00 29.31 -9.80
C ASP A 59 -5.20 29.24 -11.33
N PRO A 60 -5.31 30.39 -12.03
CA PRO A 60 -5.39 30.41 -13.48
C PRO A 60 -4.20 29.72 -14.15
N LYS A 61 -4.47 28.91 -15.17
CA LYS A 61 -3.44 28.20 -15.94
C LYS A 61 -2.45 29.19 -16.55
N THR A 62 -1.18 28.98 -16.26
CA THR A 62 -0.12 29.89 -16.68
C THR A 62 0.51 29.46 -18.02
N PRO A 63 1.10 30.39 -18.79
CA PRO A 63 1.88 30.04 -19.99
C PRO A 63 3.03 29.08 -19.74
N VAL A 64 3.61 29.06 -18.53
CA VAL A 64 4.68 28.13 -18.13
C VAL A 64 4.13 26.71 -18.01
N GLU A 65 2.97 26.55 -17.38
CA GLU A 65 2.29 25.25 -17.26
C GLU A 65 1.84 24.72 -18.62
N ALA A 66 1.34 25.58 -19.50
CA ALA A 66 0.97 25.21 -20.87
C ALA A 66 2.16 24.62 -21.64
N VAL A 67 3.33 25.26 -21.57
CA VAL A 67 4.56 24.74 -22.20
C VAL A 67 5.02 23.44 -21.55
N ALA A 68 4.93 23.31 -20.22
CA ALA A 68 5.28 22.07 -19.52
C ALA A 68 4.34 20.91 -19.88
N HIS A 69 3.06 21.20 -20.10
CA HIS A 69 2.04 20.24 -20.49
C HIS A 69 2.24 19.72 -21.92
N VAL A 70 2.48 20.62 -22.88
CA VAL A 70 2.68 20.27 -24.30
C VAL A 70 4.06 19.66 -24.53
N LEU A 71 5.07 20.05 -23.76
CA LEU A 71 6.46 19.59 -23.91
C LEU A 71 7.05 18.99 -22.62
N PRO A 72 6.46 17.92 -22.06
CA PRO A 72 6.80 17.41 -20.72
C PRO A 72 8.23 16.86 -20.60
N LYS A 73 8.82 16.42 -21.71
CA LYS A 73 10.19 15.90 -21.78
C LYS A 73 11.22 16.94 -22.24
N SER A 74 10.80 18.17 -22.52
CA SER A 74 11.67 19.20 -23.05
C SER A 74 12.46 19.90 -21.95
N THR A 75 13.70 20.28 -22.25
CA THR A 75 14.51 21.16 -21.39
C THR A 75 14.26 22.64 -21.67
N PHE A 76 13.29 22.97 -22.53
CA PHE A 76 13.01 24.33 -22.98
C PHE A 76 12.82 25.32 -21.81
N LEU A 77 11.89 25.05 -20.88
CA LEU A 77 11.63 25.93 -19.73
C LEU A 77 12.86 26.14 -18.86
N ARG A 78 13.70 25.12 -18.72
CA ARG A 78 14.98 25.20 -18.02
C ARG A 78 15.95 26.11 -18.75
N ASN A 79 16.06 25.96 -20.07
CA ASN A 79 17.00 26.71 -20.91
C ASN A 79 16.60 28.19 -21.04
N VAL A 80 15.31 28.51 -20.95
CA VAL A 80 14.81 29.91 -20.94
C VAL A 80 14.69 30.50 -19.54
N GLY A 81 15.09 29.77 -18.49
CA GLY A 81 15.11 30.25 -17.11
C GLY A 81 13.74 30.35 -16.43
N MET A 82 12.71 29.66 -16.96
CA MET A 82 11.32 29.72 -16.47
C MET A 82 10.87 28.44 -15.74
N GLN A 83 11.77 27.49 -15.49
CA GLN A 83 11.43 26.29 -14.72
C GLN A 83 11.38 26.60 -13.21
N SER A 84 10.17 26.60 -12.61
CA SER A 84 10.03 26.74 -11.16
C SER A 84 10.54 25.49 -10.42
N THR A 85 11.32 25.69 -9.35
CA THR A 85 11.80 24.59 -8.49
C THR A 85 10.69 23.98 -7.61
N GLU A 86 9.53 24.63 -7.54
CA GLU A 86 8.41 24.25 -6.69
C GLU A 86 7.60 23.09 -7.28
N MET A 87 7.45 23.04 -8.62
CA MET A 87 6.78 21.94 -9.35
C MET A 87 7.47 20.58 -9.23
N LYS A 88 8.74 20.53 -8.80
CA LYS A 88 9.45 19.26 -8.54
C LYS A 88 9.31 18.79 -7.09
N LYS A 89 9.11 19.72 -6.16
CA LYS A 89 9.01 19.43 -4.72
C LYS A 89 7.60 18.95 -4.36
N ASN A 90 6.57 19.53 -4.96
CA ASN A 90 5.18 19.14 -4.73
C ASN A 90 4.89 17.70 -5.19
N ALA A 91 5.38 17.28 -6.36
CA ALA A 91 5.17 15.93 -6.89
C ALA A 91 5.86 14.85 -6.05
N LYS A 92 7.08 15.12 -5.56
CA LYS A 92 7.79 14.20 -4.66
C LYS A 92 7.10 14.12 -3.29
N ALA A 93 6.65 15.25 -2.75
CA ALA A 93 5.93 15.27 -1.48
C ALA A 93 4.58 14.55 -1.57
N ALA A 94 3.85 14.71 -2.67
CA ALA A 94 2.61 13.99 -2.93
C ALA A 94 2.84 12.47 -2.99
N SER A 95 3.81 12.02 -3.80
CA SER A 95 4.16 10.60 -3.91
C SER A 95 4.61 9.99 -2.57
N MET A 96 5.35 10.75 -1.75
CA MET A 96 5.73 10.30 -0.40
C MET A 96 4.52 10.19 0.54
N ASN A 97 3.60 11.14 0.49
CA ASN A 97 2.36 11.08 1.29
C ASN A 97 1.47 9.90 0.88
N ASP A 98 1.35 9.61 -0.41
CA ASP A 98 0.59 8.45 -0.89
C ASP A 98 1.21 7.15 -0.36
N ARG A 99 2.55 7.04 -0.39
CA ARG A 99 3.25 5.88 0.15
C ARG A 99 3.10 5.74 1.67
N VAL A 100 3.10 6.84 2.41
CA VAL A 100 2.84 6.82 3.86
C VAL A 100 1.43 6.33 4.14
N ARG A 101 0.43 6.84 3.42
CA ARG A 101 -0.98 6.43 3.58
C ARG A 101 -1.17 4.94 3.27
N GLU A 102 -0.53 4.44 2.22
CA GLU A 102 -0.54 3.01 1.87
C GLU A 102 0.05 2.16 3.01
N LEU A 103 1.23 2.53 3.52
CA LEU A 103 1.89 1.82 4.61
C LEU A 103 1.09 1.84 5.92
N GLU A 104 0.43 2.96 6.24
CA GLU A 104 -0.46 3.07 7.40
C GLU A 104 -1.67 2.14 7.28
N SER A 105 -2.25 2.05 6.08
CA SER A 105 -3.34 1.13 5.78
C SER A 105 -2.92 -0.34 5.94
N GLU A 106 -1.77 -0.72 5.36
CA GLU A 106 -1.22 -2.07 5.50
C GLU A 106 -0.94 -2.43 6.96
N LEU A 107 -0.27 -1.53 7.71
CA LEU A 107 0.02 -1.73 9.12
C LEU A 107 -1.25 -1.92 9.95
N HIS A 108 -2.30 -1.14 9.66
CA HIS A 108 -3.58 -1.28 10.34
C HIS A 108 -4.24 -2.64 10.04
N ALA A 109 -4.25 -3.05 8.76
CA ALA A 109 -4.78 -4.34 8.35
C ALA A 109 -4.03 -5.51 9.01
N GLU A 110 -2.71 -5.43 9.12
CA GLU A 110 -1.87 -6.43 9.77
C GLU A 110 -2.13 -6.49 11.28
N LYS A 111 -2.25 -5.35 11.97
CA LYS A 111 -2.62 -5.31 13.40
C LYS A 111 -3.97 -5.99 13.66
N MET A 112 -4.96 -5.74 12.80
CA MET A 112 -6.26 -6.41 12.90
C MET A 112 -6.15 -7.92 12.62
N GLY A 113 -5.30 -8.31 11.66
CA GLY A 113 -5.00 -9.71 11.38
C GLY A 113 -4.36 -10.43 12.58
N LEU A 114 -3.34 -9.82 13.18
CA LEU A 114 -2.65 -10.33 14.35
C LEU A 114 -3.59 -10.46 15.55
N ALA A 115 -4.45 -9.47 15.80
CA ALA A 115 -5.46 -9.54 16.86
C ALA A 115 -6.44 -10.71 16.65
N ARG A 116 -6.90 -10.95 15.43
CA ARG A 116 -7.74 -12.12 15.10
C ARG A 116 -7.00 -13.44 15.33
N MET A 117 -5.74 -13.53 14.91
CA MET A 117 -4.94 -14.74 15.12
C MET A 117 -4.70 -15.01 16.62
N GLN A 118 -4.44 -13.96 17.41
CA GLN A 118 -4.29 -14.10 18.86
C GLN A 118 -5.57 -14.63 19.51
N LEU A 119 -6.75 -14.16 19.09
CA LEU A 119 -8.03 -14.69 19.57
C LEU A 119 -8.21 -16.17 19.21
N GLN A 120 -7.86 -16.57 17.98
CA GLN A 120 -7.93 -17.97 17.57
C GLN A 120 -6.97 -18.87 18.36
N ILE A 121 -5.75 -18.40 18.64
CA ILE A 121 -4.79 -19.14 19.47
C ILE A 121 -5.33 -19.31 20.88
N ALA A 122 -5.91 -18.26 21.47
CA ALA A 122 -6.49 -18.33 22.81
C ALA A 122 -7.66 -19.32 22.88
N ASP A 123 -8.52 -19.35 21.86
CA ASP A 123 -9.63 -20.31 21.78
C ASP A 123 -9.12 -21.75 21.65
N LEU A 124 -8.16 -21.99 20.76
CA LEU A 124 -7.54 -23.32 20.60
C LEU A 124 -6.82 -23.79 21.88
N GLN A 125 -6.15 -22.89 22.60
CA GLN A 125 -5.53 -23.20 23.89
C GLN A 125 -6.57 -23.63 24.93
N LYS A 126 -7.71 -22.93 24.99
CA LYS A 126 -8.81 -23.28 25.89
C LYS A 126 -9.39 -24.65 25.54
N GLN A 127 -9.70 -24.89 24.25
CA GLN A 127 -10.22 -26.18 23.79
C GLN A 127 -9.26 -27.34 24.10
N LEU A 128 -7.96 -27.12 23.95
CA LEU A 128 -6.94 -28.12 24.30
C LEU A 128 -6.94 -28.44 25.81
N GLU A 129 -7.05 -27.43 26.67
CA GLU A 129 -7.09 -27.66 28.11
C GLU A 129 -8.39 -28.37 28.54
N ASP A 130 -9.53 -27.98 27.98
CA ASP A 130 -10.81 -28.65 28.21
C ASP A 130 -10.74 -30.13 27.77
N GLN A 131 -10.11 -30.41 26.63
CA GLN A 131 -9.90 -31.78 26.14
C GLN A 131 -8.98 -32.58 27.07
N LYS A 132 -7.90 -31.98 27.57
CA LYS A 132 -7.00 -32.62 28.53
C LYS A 132 -7.70 -32.93 29.84
N GLU A 133 -8.56 -32.04 30.33
CA GLU A 133 -9.34 -32.31 31.53
C GLU A 133 -10.35 -33.44 31.32
N ALA A 134 -11.04 -33.45 30.19
CA ALA A 134 -11.93 -34.56 29.83
C ALA A 134 -11.17 -35.90 29.73
N ALA A 135 -9.98 -35.90 29.14
CA ALA A 135 -9.13 -37.08 29.05
C ALA A 135 -8.71 -37.58 30.45
N ARG A 136 -8.33 -36.68 31.36
CA ARG A 136 -8.00 -37.02 32.77
C ARG A 136 -9.19 -37.68 33.48
N LYS A 137 -10.39 -37.11 33.37
CA LYS A 137 -11.61 -37.67 33.98
C LYS A 137 -11.91 -39.07 33.43
N ASN A 138 -11.82 -39.24 32.11
CA ASN A 138 -12.04 -40.53 31.47
C ASN A 138 -11.00 -41.58 31.91
N GLU A 139 -9.73 -41.19 32.07
CA GLU A 139 -8.69 -42.09 32.58
C GLU A 139 -8.97 -42.55 34.02
N GLU A 140 -9.46 -41.66 34.88
CA GLU A 140 -9.89 -41.99 36.25
C GLU A 140 -11.06 -42.97 36.28
N GLU A 141 -12.06 -42.78 35.41
CA GLU A 141 -13.19 -43.70 35.28
C GLU A 141 -12.74 -45.08 34.79
N ILE A 142 -11.85 -45.14 33.79
CA ILE A 142 -11.27 -46.39 33.29
C ILE A 142 -10.49 -47.12 34.40
N LYS A 143 -9.73 -46.38 35.23
CA LYS A 143 -9.02 -46.96 36.38
C LYS A 143 -9.99 -47.55 37.41
N LYS A 144 -11.07 -46.85 37.75
CA LYS A 144 -12.12 -47.35 38.66
C LYS A 144 -12.78 -48.62 38.12
N LEU A 145 -13.15 -48.63 36.84
CA LEU A 145 -13.75 -49.81 36.21
C LEU A 145 -12.79 -51.01 36.17
N ARG A 146 -11.50 -50.77 35.88
CA ARG A 146 -10.48 -51.83 35.95
C ARG A 146 -10.33 -52.40 37.35
N GLN A 147 -10.27 -51.54 38.36
CA GLN A 147 -10.16 -51.96 39.77
C GLN A 147 -11.36 -52.81 40.19
N GLN A 148 -12.59 -52.35 39.88
CA GLN A 148 -13.81 -53.13 40.13
C GLN A 148 -13.78 -54.48 39.39
N GLY A 149 -13.32 -54.51 38.13
CA GLY A 149 -13.15 -55.74 37.38
C GLY A 149 -12.17 -56.71 38.04
N SER A 150 -11.04 -56.21 38.56
CA SER A 150 -10.07 -57.01 39.32
C SER A 150 -10.64 -57.55 40.63
N GLU A 151 -11.39 -56.73 41.37
CA GLU A 151 -12.08 -57.14 42.60
C GLU A 151 -13.09 -58.26 42.33
N ILE A 152 -13.93 -58.11 41.29
CA ILE A 152 -14.88 -59.15 40.88
C ILE A 152 -14.15 -60.45 40.52
N GLN A 153 -13.07 -60.38 39.74
CA GLN A 153 -12.29 -61.57 39.40
C GLN A 153 -11.67 -62.24 40.64
N SER A 154 -11.16 -61.45 41.58
CA SER A 154 -10.60 -61.97 42.83
C SER A 154 -11.67 -62.65 43.69
N PHE A 155 -12.87 -62.04 43.79
CA PHE A 155 -14.02 -62.58 44.49
C PHE A 155 -14.46 -63.92 43.89
N LEU A 156 -14.61 -63.99 42.56
CA LEU A 156 -14.99 -65.22 41.87
C LEU A 156 -13.96 -66.32 42.09
N ARG A 157 -12.66 -66.00 42.01
CA ARG A 157 -11.58 -66.97 42.29
C ARG A 157 -11.65 -67.50 43.72
N SER A 158 -11.88 -66.64 44.70
CA SER A 158 -12.02 -67.05 46.11
C SER A 158 -13.27 -67.90 46.35
N PHE A 159 -14.42 -67.48 45.82
CA PHE A 159 -15.70 -68.14 46.01
C PHE A 159 -15.73 -69.54 45.37
N PHE A 160 -15.25 -69.67 44.13
CA PHE A 160 -15.19 -70.96 43.44
C PHE A 160 -13.98 -71.80 43.85
N GLY A 161 -12.82 -71.20 44.12
CA GLY A 161 -11.64 -71.92 44.61
C GLY A 161 -11.84 -72.55 46.00
N SER A 162 -12.62 -71.88 46.87
CA SER A 162 -12.98 -72.40 48.20
C SER A 162 -13.95 -73.59 48.15
N LYS A 163 -14.83 -73.69 47.13
CA LYS A 163 -15.81 -74.78 47.04
C LYS A 163 -15.23 -76.12 46.60
N PHE A 164 -14.02 -76.15 46.03
CA PHE A 164 -13.38 -77.39 45.58
C PHE A 164 -12.18 -77.82 46.44
N ALA A 165 -11.72 -76.98 47.38
CA ALA A 165 -10.65 -77.35 48.31
C ALA A 165 -11.14 -78.15 49.54
N SER A 166 -12.46 -78.36 49.69
CA SER A 166 -13.08 -79.03 50.85
C SER A 166 -13.87 -80.29 50.49
N SER A 167 -13.49 -81.00 49.41
CA SER A 167 -14.11 -82.28 49.03
C SER A 167 -13.13 -83.47 49.06
N ASP A 168 -11.97 -83.33 49.71
CA ASP A 168 -11.01 -84.43 49.91
C ASP A 168 -10.47 -84.42 51.34
N ALA A 169 -11.38 -84.49 52.32
CA ALA A 169 -11.05 -84.81 53.70
C ALA A 169 -12.30 -85.26 54.46
N GLN A 170 -13.02 -86.29 53.98
CA GLN A 170 -13.74 -87.21 54.85
C GLN A 170 -14.38 -88.36 54.05
N GLN A 171 -13.96 -89.57 54.45
CA GLN A 171 -14.54 -90.90 54.26
C GLN A 171 -14.20 -91.69 52.99
#